data_AF-W4JSN7-F1
#
_entry.id   AF-W4JSN7-F1
#
_cell.length_a   1.000
_cell.length_b   1.000
_cell.length_c   1.000
_cell.angle_alpha   90.00
_cell.angle_beta   90.00
_cell.angle_gamma   90.00
#
_symmetry.space_group_name_H-M   'P 1'
#
loop_
_entity.id
_entity.type
_entity.pdbx_description
1 polymer ?
#
loop_
_entity_poly.entity_id
_entity_poly.type
_entity_poly.pdbx_seq_one_letter_code
_entity_poly.pdbx_strand_id
1 'polypeptide(L)' 'CQIAEILQYSCDLQSGEDGRPQFHCFPVPRIFRICPGRPAIEITRTVKIDIATGEVNIPPESSQYLPKGKVWRDVDLY' A
#
# COMPACT_ATOMS: atom_id res chain seq x y z
N CYS A 1 17.31 -0.94 -6.97
CA CYS A 1 16.17 -0.58 -6.08
C CYS A 1 15.52 -1.88 -5.63
N GLN A 2 14.98 -1.91 -4.42
CA GLN A 2 14.25 -3.05 -3.86
C GLN A 2 12.76 -2.74 -3.87
N ILE A 3 11.94 -3.76 -4.10
CA ILE A 3 10.49 -3.71 -3.87
C ILE A 3 10.22 -4.30 -2.49
N ALA A 4 9.42 -3.60 -1.68
CA ALA A 4 9.03 -4.03 -0.36
C ALA A 4 7.51 -3.89 -0.21
N GLU A 5 6.91 -4.79 0.54
CA GLU A 5 5.51 -4.75 0.90
C GLU A 5 5.37 -4.39 2.39
N ILE A 6 4.40 -3.54 2.69
CA ILE A 6 3.93 -3.28 4.05
C ILE A 6 2.45 -3.67 4.08
N LEU A 7 2.11 -4.63 4.94
CA LEU A 7 0.72 -4.99 5.19
C LEU A 7 0.13 -4.03 6.23
N GLN A 8 -0.87 -3.27 5.83
CA GLN A 8 -1.68 -2.45 6.74
C GLN A 8 -3.03 -3.12 6.98
N TYR A 9 -3.74 -2.70 8.02
CA TYR A 9 -5.12 -3.13 8.26
C TYR A 9 -6.01 -1.91 8.40
N SER A 10 -7.14 -1.92 7.70
CA SER A 10 -8.23 -0.98 7.93
C SER A 10 -9.28 -1.68 8.77
N CYS A 11 -9.56 -1.17 9.96
CA CYS A 11 -10.49 -1.79 10.90
C CYS A 11 -11.72 -0.91 11.11
N ASP A 12 -12.89 -1.50 10.95
CA ASP A 12 -14.18 -0.86 11.22
C ASP A 12 -14.86 -1.52 12.42
N LEU A 13 -15.53 -0.71 13.24
CA LEU A 13 -16.35 -1.22 14.34
C LEU A 13 -17.73 -1.59 13.80
N GLN A 14 -18.11 -2.86 13.93
CA GLN A 14 -19.42 -3.38 13.55
C GLN A 14 -20.14 -3.94 14.78
N SER A 15 -21.47 -4.02 14.73
CA SER A 15 -22.22 -4.78 15.74
C SER A 15 -22.17 -6.25 15.36
N GLY A 16 -21.58 -7.08 16.22
CA GLY A 16 -21.59 -8.53 16.08
C GLY A 16 -23.01 -9.11 16.22
N GLU A 17 -23.18 -10.38 15.87
CA GLU A 17 -24.49 -11.07 15.95
C GLU A 17 -25.08 -11.10 17.37
N ASP A 18 -24.23 -10.99 18.38
CA ASP A 18 -24.59 -10.91 19.80
C ASP A 18 -24.88 -9.47 20.28
N GLY A 19 -24.89 -8.50 19.36
CA GLY A 19 -25.09 -7.07 19.64
C GLY A 19 -23.87 -6.39 20.27
N ARG A 20 -22.73 -7.07 20.39
CA ARG A 20 -21.50 -6.49 20.95
C ARG A 20 -20.64 -5.83 19.87
N PRO A 21 -19.90 -4.76 20.19
CA PRO A 21 -18.99 -4.15 19.24
C PRO A 21 -17.85 -5.11 18.89
N GLN A 22 -17.68 -5.39 17.60
CA GLN A 22 -16.63 -6.24 17.04
C GLN A 22 -15.85 -5.47 15.98
N PHE A 23 -14.52 -5.54 16.04
CA PHE A 23 -13.67 -4.99 14.99
C PHE A 23 -13.61 -5.95 13.81
N HIS A 24 -13.93 -5.45 12.62
CA HIS A 24 -13.71 -6.14 11.37
C HIS A 24 -12.55 -5.46 10.64
N CYS A 25 -11.43 -6.18 10.46
CA CYS A 25 -10.21 -5.64 9.85
C CYS A 25 -9.97 -6.25 8.47
N PHE A 26 -9.77 -5.39 7.47
CA PHE A 26 -9.43 -5.77 6.12
C PHE A 26 -7.94 -5.50 5.85
N PRO A 27 -7.17 -6.47 5.32
CA PRO A 27 -5.78 -6.25 4.96
C PRO A 27 -5.68 -5.29 3.77
N VAL A 28 -4.76 -4.33 3.86
CA VAL A 28 -4.45 -3.33 2.84
C VAL A 28 -2.95 -3.44 2.49
N PRO A 29 -2.59 -4.24 1.48
CA PRO A 29 -1.19 -4.36 1.05
C PRO A 29 -0.72 -3.06 0.39
N ARG A 30 0.44 -2.56 0.82
CA ARG A 30 1.08 -1.35 0.30
C ARG A 30 2.45 -1.70 -0.25
N ILE A 31 2.67 -1.41 -1.54
CA ILE A 31 3.91 -1.76 -2.22
C ILE A 31 4.78 -0.52 -2.39
N PHE A 32 6.03 -0.62 -1.98
CA PHE A 32 7.01 0.46 -2.03
C PHE A 32 8.20 0.11 -2.89
N ARG A 33 8.70 1.11 -3.63
CA ARG A 33 9.99 1.05 -4.31
C ARG A 33 11.02 1.85 -3.51
N ILE A 34 12.05 1.15 -3.04
CA ILE A 34 13.13 1.71 -2.22
C ILE A 34 14.41 1.74 -3.05
N CYS A 35 14.96 2.94 -3.26
CA CYS A 35 16.21 3.14 -3.99
C CYS A 35 17.22 3.86 -3.08
N PRO A 36 18.49 3.46 -3.05
CA PRO A 36 19.52 4.20 -2.30
C PRO A 36 19.55 5.68 -2.68
N GLY A 37 19.63 6.56 -1.68
CA GLY A 37 19.70 8.01 -1.88
C GLY A 37 18.40 8.66 -2.38
N ARG A 38 17.27 7.93 -2.39
CA ARG A 38 15.94 8.46 -2.74
C ARG A 38 14.92 8.11 -1.67
N PRO A 39 13.90 8.95 -1.44
CA PRO A 39 12.76 8.57 -0.61
C PRO A 39 12.10 7.29 -1.11
N ALA A 40 11.53 6.50 -0.19
CA ALA A 40 10.66 5.39 -0.56
C ALA A 40 9.39 5.93 -1.22
N ILE A 41 8.98 5.32 -2.33
CA ILE A 41 7.80 5.75 -3.10
C ILE A 41 6.78 4.62 -3.07
N GLU A 42 5.55 4.92 -2.65
CA GLU A 42 4.43 4.00 -2.78
C GLU A 42 4.07 3.83 -4.26
N ILE A 43 4.05 2.58 -4.72
CA ILE A 43 3.72 2.17 -6.09
C ILE A 43 2.52 1.22 -6.14
N THR A 44 1.78 1.05 -5.03
CA THR A 44 0.60 0.17 -4.92
C THR A 44 -0.40 0.38 -6.07
N ARG A 45 -0.62 1.62 -6.49
CA ARG A 45 -1.56 1.96 -7.58
C ARG A 45 -1.05 1.67 -8.99
N THR A 46 0.26 1.45 -9.13
CA THR A 46 0.89 1.25 -10.43
C THR A 46 1.28 -0.21 -10.68
N VAL A 47 1.20 -1.05 -9.66
CA VAL A 47 1.38 -2.50 -9.79
C VAL A 47 0.08 -3.17 -10.22
N LYS A 48 0.18 -4.26 -10.97
CA LYS A 48 -0.92 -5.18 -11.28
C LYS A 48 -0.76 -6.40 -10.38
N ILE A 49 -1.76 -6.68 -9.57
CA ILE A 49 -1.80 -7.87 -8.72
C ILE A 49 -2.70 -8.89 -9.41
N ASP A 50 -2.16 -10.07 -9.70
CA ASP A 50 -2.97 -11.20 -10.12
C ASP A 50 -3.78 -11.69 -8.91
N ILE A 51 -5.10 -11.62 -9.00
CA ILE A 51 -5.99 -11.93 -7.88
C ILE A 51 -6.05 -13.44 -7.60
N ALA A 52 -5.76 -14.28 -8.61
CA ALA A 52 -5.78 -15.73 -8.48
C ALA A 52 -4.47 -16.28 -7.91
N THR A 53 -3.33 -15.68 -8.24
CA THR A 53 -2.00 -16.17 -7.81
C THR A 53 -1.34 -15.32 -6.72
N GLY A 54 -1.78 -14.07 -6.55
CA GLY A 54 -1.13 -13.08 -5.69
C GLY A 54 0.15 -12.49 -6.28
N GLU A 55 0.51 -12.82 -7.53
CA GLU A 55 1.72 -12.31 -8.16
C GLU A 55 1.63 -10.81 -8.46
N VAL A 56 2.69 -10.08 -8.12
CA VAL A 56 2.80 -8.65 -8.34
C VAL A 56 3.60 -8.39 -9.61
N ASN A 57 2.93 -7.87 -10.64
CA ASN A 57 3.53 -7.46 -11.89
C ASN A 57 3.67 -5.94 -11.95
N ILE A 58 4.88 -5.45 -12.24
CA ILE A 58 5.18 -4.02 -12.41
C ILE A 58 5.25 -3.73 -13.92
N PRO A 59 4.24 -3.08 -14.53
CA PRO A 59 4.28 -2.77 -15.95
C PRO A 59 5.47 -1.87 -16.29
N PRO A 60 6.18 -2.09 -17.40
CA PRO A 60 7.35 -1.27 -17.77
C PRO A 60 7.01 0.23 -17.90
N GLU A 61 5.81 0.61 -18.33
CA GLU A 61 5.36 2.01 -18.37
C GLU A 61 5.29 2.68 -16.97
N SER A 62 4.97 1.93 -15.92
CA SER A 62 4.93 2.46 -14.55
C SER A 62 6.31 2.81 -13.99
N SER A 63 7.36 2.21 -14.55
CA SER A 63 8.74 2.50 -14.15
C SER A 63 9.23 3.87 -14.66
N GLN A 64 8.58 4.41 -15.70
CA GLN A 64 8.92 5.70 -16.31
C GLN A 64 8.22 6.88 -15.61
N TYR A 65 7.01 6.67 -15.11
CA TYR A 65 6.20 7.67 -14.41
C TYR A 65 5.98 7.27 -12.95
N LEU A 66 7.06 7.28 -12.17
CA LEU A 66 6.91 7.19 -10.73
C LEU A 66 6.35 8.51 -10.20
N PRO A 67 5.30 8.51 -9.37
CA PRO A 67 4.87 9.72 -8.68
C PRO A 67 6.06 10.29 -7.92
N LYS A 68 6.27 11.60 -7.99
CA LYS A 68 7.26 12.27 -7.15
C LYS A 68 6.84 12.02 -5.69
N GLY A 69 7.61 11.19 -4.98
CA GLY A 69 7.41 11.00 -3.56
C GLY A 69 7.52 12.34 -2.85
N LYS A 70 6.54 12.68 -2.01
CA LYS A 70 6.68 13.83 -1.12
C LYS A 70 7.77 13.54 -0.10
N VAL A 71 8.55 14.56 0.26
CA VAL A 71 9.47 14.44 1.39
C VAL A 71 8.62 14.32 2.65
N TRP A 72 9.00 13.46 3.61
CA TRP A 72 8.22 13.25 4.85
C TRP A 72 7.88 14.57 5.57
N ARG A 73 8.78 15.56 5.50
CA ARG A 73 8.59 16.89 6.09
C ARG A 73 7.44 17.70 5.46
N ASP A 74 7.00 17.32 4.27
CA ASP A 74 5.95 18.00 3.49
C ASP A 74 4.60 17.25 3.56
N VAL A 75 4.48 16.29 4.49
CA VAL A 75 3.27 15.52 4.75
C VAL A 75 2.56 16.12 5.96
N ASP A 76 1.46 16.84 5.72
CA ASP A 76 0.57 17.30 6.79
C ASP A 76 -0.31 16.14 7.26
N LEU A 77 -0.22 15.81 8.55
CA LEU A 77 -1.14 14.91 9.23
C LEU A 77 -2.29 15.75 9.79
N TYR A 78 -3.48 15.61 9.20
CA TYR A 78 -4.73 16.22 9.68
C TYR A 78 -5.42 15.31 10.69
#